data_AF-A0A3B8H9P3-F1
#
_entry.id   AF-A0A3B8H9P3-F1
#
_cell.length_a   1.000
_cell.length_b   1.000
_cell.length_c   1.000
_cell.angle_alpha   90.00
_cell.angle_beta   90.00
_cell.angle_gamma   90.00
#
_symmetry.space_group_name_H-M   'P 1'
#
loop_
_entity.id
_entity.type
_entity.pdbx_description
1 polymer ?
#
loop_
_entity_poly.entity_id
_entity_poly.type
_entity_poly.pdbx_seq_one_letter_code
_entity_poly.pdbx_strand_id
1 'polypeptide(L)' 'AESTIGIRLWEDEGFARVSVQDEGPGISPEDQPLIFGEFHRIGGQEPNSEKGTGLGLAIAK' A
#
# COMPACT_ATOMS: atom_id res chain seq x y z
N ALA A 1 -18.87 1.67 9.17
CA ALA A 1 -17.88 1.28 10.19
C ALA A 1 -16.70 2.22 10.04
N GLU A 2 -16.14 2.73 11.14
CA GLU A 2 -14.87 3.47 11.07
C GLU A 2 -13.75 2.46 10.78
N SER A 3 -12.85 2.80 9.85
CA SER A 3 -11.66 2.00 9.55
C SER A 3 -10.45 2.73 10.12
N THR A 4 -9.54 1.99 10.76
CA THR A 4 -8.36 2.58 11.41
C THR A 4 -7.12 2.39 10.54
N ILE A 5 -6.33 3.46 10.41
CA ILE A 5 -4.96 3.39 9.87
C ILE A 5 -3.98 3.59 11.04
N GLY A 6 -3.17 2.57 11.31
CA GLY A 6 -2.13 2.58 12.32
C GLY A 6 -0.78 2.94 11.73
N ILE A 7 -0.07 3.88 12.37
CA ILE A 7 1.31 4.24 12.03
C ILE A 7 2.18 4.02 13.26
N ARG A 8 3.27 3.28 13.10
CA ARG A 8 4.28 3.04 14.15
C ARG A 8 5.65 3.45 13.66
N LEU A 9 6.42 4.08 14.55
CA LEU A 9 7.81 4.45 14.36
C LEU A 9 8.62 3.93 15.54
N TRP A 10 9.73 3.23 15.26
CA TRP A 10 10.66 2.78 16.29
C TRP A 10 12.09 2.75 15.74
N GLU A 11 13.08 2.72 16.63
CA GLU A 11 14.47 2.45 16.27
C GLU A 11 14.70 0.94 16.15
N ASP A 12 15.29 0.51 15.05
CA ASP A 12 15.60 -0.88 14.75
C ASP A 12 16.99 -0.93 14.12
N GLU A 13 17.96 -1.56 14.79
CA GLU A 13 19.35 -1.70 14.30
C GLU A 13 20.02 -0.37 13.86
N GLY A 14 19.72 0.74 14.56
CA GLY A 14 20.25 2.07 14.24
C GLY A 14 19.52 2.78 13.08
N PHE A 15 18.43 2.21 12.58
CA PHE A 15 17.55 2.82 11.58
C PHE A 15 16.21 3.23 12.19
N ALA A 16 15.60 4.28 11.64
CA ALA A 16 14.20 4.60 11.90
C ALA A 16 13.32 3.67 11.07
N ARG A 17 12.55 2.80 11.73
CA ARG A 17 11.63 1.87 11.07
C ARG A 17 10.20 2.38 11.18
N VAL A 18 9.55 2.53 10.03
CA VAL A 18 8.15 2.95 9.93
C VAL A 18 7.29 1.76 9.48
N SER A 19 6.17 1.53 10.17
CA SER A 19 5.14 0.57 9.76
C SER A 19 3.81 1.30 9.60
N VAL A 20 3.18 1.11 8.46
CA VAL A 20 1.80 1.51 8.17
C VAL A 20 0.95 0.25 8.11
N GLN A 21 -0.21 0.25 8.76
CA GLN A 21 -1.17 -0.84 8.79
C GLN A 21 -2.59 -0.29 8.61
N ASP A 22 -3.40 -0.93 7.77
CA ASP A 22 -4.81 -0.65 7.59
C ASP A 22 -5.67 -1.92 7.79
N GLU A 23 -6.98 -1.73 7.91
CA GLU A 23 -7.98 -2.80 8.05
C GLU A 23 -8.74 -3.05 6.73
N GLY A 24 -8.13 -2.70 5.59
CA GLY A 24 -8.69 -2.88 4.27
C GLY A 24 -8.70 -4.34 3.80
N PRO A 25 -9.10 -4.58 2.54
CA PRO A 25 -9.22 -5.93 1.98
C PRO A 25 -7.89 -6.69 1.85
N GLY A 26 -6.76 -6.03 2.06
CA GLY A 26 -5.43 -6.60 1.90
C GLY A 26 -5.00 -6.76 0.44
N ILE A 27 -3.86 -7.41 0.24
CA ILE A 27 -3.23 -7.64 -1.07
C ILE A 27 -2.96 -9.14 -1.20
N SER A 28 -3.39 -9.74 -2.30
CA SER A 28 -3.19 -11.16 -2.57
C SER A 28 -1.69 -11.52 -2.61
N PRO A 29 -1.27 -12.74 -2.23
CA PRO A 29 0.14 -13.13 -2.29
C PRO A 29 0.77 -13.02 -3.68
N GLU A 30 -0.04 -13.23 -4.74
CA GLU A 30 0.39 -13.11 -6.13
C GLU A 30 0.60 -11.65 -6.58
N ASP A 31 -0.17 -10.71 -6.01
CA ASP A 31 -0.05 -9.29 -6.33
C ASP A 31 1.02 -8.57 -5.50
N GLN A 32 1.34 -9.06 -4.29
CA GLN A 32 2.36 -8.47 -3.40
C GLN A 32 3.70 -8.12 -4.08
N PRO A 33 4.32 -8.97 -4.92
CA PRO A 33 5.56 -8.61 -5.60
C PRO A 33 5.38 -7.55 -6.69
N LEU A 34 4.16 -7.29 -7.15
CA LEU A 34 3.86 -6.42 -8.29
C LEU A 34 3.51 -4.98 -7.88
N ILE A 35 3.12 -4.75 -6.62
CA ILE A 35 2.57 -3.46 -6.15
C ILE A 35 3.54 -2.27 -6.26
N PHE A 36 4.84 -2.52 -6.37
CA PHE A 36 5.85 -1.49 -6.57
C PHE A 36 6.13 -1.17 -8.05
N GLY A 37 5.39 -1.79 -8.98
CA GLY A 37 5.47 -1.49 -10.41
C GLY A 37 4.83 -0.16 -10.77
N GLU A 38 5.42 0.56 -11.73
CA GLU A 38 4.84 1.79 -12.26
C GLU A 38 3.50 1.53 -12.95
N PHE A 39 2.51 2.37 -12.67
CA PHE A 39 1.15 2.26 -13.18
C PHE A 39 0.41 0.96 -12.80
N HIS A 40 0.98 0.15 -11.91
CA HIS A 40 0.38 -1.11 -11.48
C HIS A 40 -0.81 -0.85 -10.54
N ARG A 41 -1.95 -1.51 -10.82
CA ARG A 41 -3.19 -1.40 -10.04
C ARG A 41 -3.89 -2.76 -9.98
N ILE A 42 -4.19 -3.22 -8.78
CA ILE A 42 -4.95 -4.45 -8.54
C ILE A 42 -6.45 -4.15 -8.74
N GLY A 43 -7.17 -5.03 -9.45
CA GLY A 43 -8.62 -4.91 -9.64
C GLY A 43 -9.09 -3.80 -10.59
N GLY A 44 -8.20 -3.28 -11.44
CA GLY A 44 -8.47 -2.11 -12.27
C GLY A 44 -9.43 -2.33 -13.42
N GLN A 45 -10.75 -2.41 -13.19
CA GLN A 45 -11.82 -2.12 -14.16
C GLN A 45 -13.18 -1.74 -13.53
N GLU A 46 -13.28 -1.47 -12.23
CA GLU A 46 -14.57 -1.01 -11.69
C GLU A 46 -14.79 0.49 -12.00
N PRO A 47 -15.98 0.89 -12.50
CA PRO A 47 -16.30 2.28 -12.86
C PRO A 47 -16.28 3.25 -11.65
N ASN A 48 -16.26 2.71 -10.43
CA ASN A 48 -16.07 3.44 -9.17
C ASN A 48 -14.64 3.33 -8.60
N SER A 49 -13.67 2.76 -9.33
CA SER A 49 -12.30 2.65 -8.82
C SER A 49 -11.74 4.04 -8.52
N GLU A 50 -11.25 4.23 -7.30
CA GLU A 50 -10.71 5.50 -6.82
C GLU A 50 -9.64 6.04 -7.77
N LYS A 51 -9.62 7.37 -7.93
CA LYS A 51 -8.69 8.08 -8.80
C LYS A 51 -7.26 7.86 -8.31
N GLY A 52 -6.43 7.19 -9.11
CA GLY A 52 -5.00 7.01 -8.83
C GLY A 52 -4.24 6.58 -10.07
N THR A 53 -3.06 7.16 -10.29
CA THR A 53 -2.19 6.86 -11.44
C THR A 53 -1.43 5.54 -11.30
N GLY A 54 -1.46 4.91 -10.11
CA GLY A 54 -0.64 3.73 -9.81
C GLY A 54 0.85 4.05 -9.63
N LEU A 55 1.21 5.30 -9.30
CA LEU A 55 2.61 5.71 -9.08
C LEU A 55 3.03 5.77 -7.61
N GLY A 56 2.09 5.75 -6.66
CA GLY A 56 2.39 6.02 -5.24
C GLY A 56 3.45 5.10 -4.64
N LEU A 57 3.24 3.78 -4.74
CA LEU A 57 4.20 2.79 -4.21
C LEU A 57 5.49 2.72 -5.04
N ALA A 58 5.43 2.96 -6.35
CA ALA A 58 6.61 3.00 -7.20
C ALA A 58 7.57 4.13 -6.81
N ILE A 59 7.04 5.29 -6.37
CA ILE A 59 7.83 6.41 -5.86
C ILE A 59 8.39 6.15 -4.46
N ALA A 60 7.68 5.38 -3.64
CA ALA A 60 8.07 5.11 -2.26
C ALA A 60 9.21 4.08 -2.12
N LYS A 61 9.53 3.37 -3.20
CA LYS A 61 10.65 2.41 -3.29
C LYS A 61 11.99 3.13 -3.38
#